data_AF-R7KC57-F1
#
_entry.id   AF-R7KC57-F1
#
_cell.length_a   1.000
_cell.length_b   1.000
_cell.length_c   1.000
_cell.angle_alpha   90.00
_cell.angle_beta   90.00
_cell.angle_gamma   90.00
#
_symmetry.space_group_name_H-M   'P 1'
#
loop_
_entity.id
_entity.type
_entity.pdbx_description
1 polymer ?
#
loop_
_entity_poly.entity_id
_entity_poly.type
_entity_poly.pdbx_seq_one_letter_code
_entity_poly.pdbx_strand_id
1 'polypeptide(L)'
;MKKSKTFLFILICILVFVLSLALAACDGKEESREKTEYKVAVMSDLHYFSPLLIGDYSYDSIQGKLNDAKTYEISRAMIMSALDEVVSGGYDAVIITGDLCDDHALQSHTELAEIFASVEERGVDVFVVPGNHDVDGSGTGYQGVKYTESGIEQVEDFYDTPSITESFKNIYLSFGYDKARASLGLTYVADLTDKLRLLAIDNCSTEFSLATVEFIKEQLAIAKQDGVRVIAAMHKPIYDIFDEVSMFIDTSSAVTDYADELEDALKGNVSLLLVGHNHANDAVTHSSDEDELYEIMTVSLTQSTNSYRVLEFSKNYIYGSVKKLGTIKAEYLPDYLTAADKSLILSDYSEYSKARVNRFVTARVKGIDLSAKISDIVFGESIPEGFDAVAEEIEQFVFSPFKGEGSYAEFMKSYGYDFPDNGYGDIFDLMTDIALKVFDGGENLKGTKQMQTLSAAIKAVFAYVYSTDFFDYLSDAYKVTRPDSDKVISLLLQSDKLNLLSSSLVDALLHFDAVTDILNTSSSSLVKILKAYLPKDGRFDSTEELNVFLSLIPVLELMFDVDLDKYFEEQTDGEYTSYTGVVDFDGFVSAFLFDGAVKSFVTDFDFPDRTFKISY
;
A
#
# COMPACT_ATOMS: atom_id res chain seq x y z
N MET A 1 2.13 71.02 -9.83
CA MET A 1 2.63 69.76 -10.43
C MET A 1 2.74 68.56 -9.45
N LYS A 2 1.87 68.45 -8.42
CA LYS A 2 1.83 67.26 -7.52
C LYS A 2 0.53 66.45 -7.57
N LYS A 3 -0.54 66.96 -8.22
CA LYS A 3 -1.82 66.25 -8.38
C LYS A 3 -1.93 65.39 -9.66
N SER A 4 -1.03 65.54 -10.64
CA SER A 4 -1.10 64.76 -11.90
C SER A 4 -0.31 63.44 -11.87
N LYS A 5 0.63 63.27 -10.94
CA LYS A 5 1.40 62.01 -10.81
C LYS A 5 0.61 60.92 -10.07
N THR A 6 -0.20 61.28 -9.08
CA THR A 6 -1.09 60.35 -8.37
C THR A 6 -2.22 59.86 -9.25
N PHE A 7 -2.78 60.73 -10.10
CA PHE A 7 -3.81 60.34 -11.07
C PHE A 7 -3.26 59.41 -12.17
N LEU A 8 -2.05 59.67 -12.66
CA LEU A 8 -1.39 58.81 -13.64
C LEU A 8 -1.00 57.45 -13.05
N PHE A 9 -0.57 57.40 -11.80
CA PHE A 9 -0.26 56.14 -11.10
C PHE A 9 -1.52 55.30 -10.85
N ILE A 10 -2.62 55.92 -10.42
CA ILE A 10 -3.91 55.23 -10.26
C ILE A 10 -4.43 54.73 -11.61
N LEU A 11 -4.30 55.52 -12.68
CA LEU A 11 -4.70 55.09 -14.02
C LEU A 11 -3.86 53.91 -14.54
N ILE A 12 -2.56 53.89 -14.25
CA ILE A 12 -1.66 52.77 -14.59
C ILE A 12 -2.01 51.53 -13.75
N CYS A 13 -2.27 51.68 -12.45
CA CYS A 13 -2.72 50.56 -11.61
C CYS A 13 -4.07 50.00 -12.07
N ILE A 14 -5.02 50.86 -12.48
CA ILE A 14 -6.30 50.42 -13.06
C ILE A 14 -6.08 49.76 -14.42
N LEU A 15 -5.18 50.27 -15.27
CA LEU A 15 -4.86 49.63 -16.56
C LEU A 15 -4.21 48.26 -16.35
N VAL A 16 -3.28 48.13 -15.39
CA VAL A 16 -2.63 46.86 -15.03
C VAL A 16 -3.65 45.89 -14.40
N PHE A 17 -4.60 46.39 -13.60
CA PHE A 17 -5.68 45.58 -13.03
C PHE A 17 -6.69 45.12 -14.11
N VAL A 18 -7.01 45.98 -15.09
CA VAL A 18 -7.90 45.65 -16.21
C VAL A 18 -7.21 44.74 -17.24
N LEU A 19 -5.90 44.91 -17.49
CA LEU A 19 -5.12 43.99 -18.32
C LEU A 19 -4.86 42.64 -17.64
N SER A 20 -4.73 42.59 -16.32
CA SER A 20 -4.67 41.32 -15.57
C SER A 20 -6.04 40.62 -15.50
N LEU A 21 -7.14 41.37 -15.47
CA LEU A 21 -8.49 40.83 -15.66
C LEU A 21 -8.75 40.38 -17.11
N ALA A 22 -8.11 40.98 -18.11
CA ALA A 22 -8.17 40.54 -19.50
C ALA A 22 -7.27 39.33 -19.80
N LEU A 23 -6.18 39.13 -19.03
CA LEU A 23 -5.37 37.90 -19.05
C LEU A 23 -5.99 36.76 -18.21
N ALA A 24 -6.89 37.09 -17.28
CA ALA A 24 -7.76 36.13 -16.58
C ALA A 24 -9.07 35.83 -17.34
N ALA A 25 -9.27 36.42 -18.53
CA ALA A 25 -10.42 36.20 -19.40
C ALA A 25 -10.02 35.63 -20.78
N CYS A 26 -8.83 35.02 -20.88
CA CYS A 26 -8.63 33.96 -21.85
C CYS A 26 -9.52 32.80 -21.42
N ASP A 27 -10.66 32.75 -22.07
CA ASP A 27 -11.66 31.69 -22.19
C ASP A 27 -11.02 30.30 -22.02
N GLY A 28 -10.79 29.90 -20.77
CA GLY A 28 -10.72 28.51 -20.38
C GLY A 28 -12.12 27.97 -20.59
N LYS A 29 -12.43 27.59 -21.83
CA LYS A 29 -13.50 26.64 -22.07
C LYS A 29 -13.14 25.46 -21.17
N GLU A 30 -13.84 25.30 -20.06
CA GLU A 30 -14.10 23.96 -19.55
C GLU A 30 -14.55 23.18 -20.78
N GLU A 31 -13.71 22.28 -21.29
CA GLU A 31 -14.15 21.35 -22.30
C GLU A 31 -15.41 20.70 -21.74
N SER A 32 -16.55 20.99 -22.37
CA SER A 32 -17.80 20.39 -21.95
C SER A 32 -17.61 18.88 -22.00
N ARG A 33 -17.67 18.22 -20.84
CA ARG A 33 -17.52 16.77 -20.72
C ARG A 33 -18.39 16.09 -21.78
N GLU A 34 -17.79 15.19 -22.56
CA GLU A 34 -18.55 14.44 -23.56
C GLU A 34 -19.66 13.63 -22.89
N LYS A 35 -20.78 13.48 -23.59
CA LYS A 35 -21.92 12.72 -23.08
C LYS A 35 -21.50 11.26 -22.85
N THR A 36 -21.76 10.76 -21.65
CA THR A 36 -21.62 9.33 -21.30
C THR A 36 -22.58 8.49 -22.17
N GLU A 37 -22.03 7.50 -22.87
CA GLU A 37 -22.75 6.52 -23.69
C GLU A 37 -22.89 5.18 -22.97
N TYR A 38 -21.95 4.84 -22.09
CA TYR A 38 -21.94 3.61 -21.29
C TYR A 38 -21.25 3.85 -19.95
N LYS A 39 -21.78 3.31 -18.86
CA LYS A 39 -21.32 3.55 -17.50
C LYS A 39 -21.14 2.24 -16.75
N VAL A 40 -19.93 2.02 -16.23
CA VAL A 40 -19.52 0.77 -15.58
C VAL A 40 -19.07 1.04 -14.15
N ALA A 41 -19.49 0.19 -13.22
CA ALA A 41 -18.91 0.09 -11.90
C ALA A 41 -17.83 -1.00 -11.93
N VAL A 42 -16.66 -0.73 -11.37
CA VAL A 42 -15.60 -1.72 -11.19
C VAL A 42 -15.42 -1.93 -9.70
N MET A 43 -15.61 -3.16 -9.26
CA MET A 43 -15.37 -3.59 -7.89
C MET A 43 -14.26 -4.63 -7.89
N SER A 44 -13.52 -4.73 -6.79
CA SER A 44 -12.54 -5.78 -6.61
C SER A 44 -12.57 -6.29 -5.18
N ASP A 45 -12.03 -7.49 -4.98
CA ASP A 45 -11.73 -8.05 -3.67
C ASP A 45 -12.93 -7.91 -2.74
N LEU A 46 -14.06 -8.48 -3.18
CA LEU A 46 -15.30 -8.45 -2.43
C LEU A 46 -15.16 -9.24 -1.13
N HIS A 47 -14.36 -10.32 -1.16
CA HIS A 47 -14.14 -11.22 -0.03
C HIS A 47 -15.46 -11.54 0.68
N TYR A 48 -16.49 -11.86 -0.12
CA TYR A 48 -17.80 -12.19 0.41
C TYR A 48 -17.66 -13.38 1.36
N PHE A 49 -18.18 -13.22 2.57
CA PHE A 49 -18.17 -14.29 3.55
C PHE A 49 -19.58 -14.47 4.09
N SER A 50 -20.17 -15.64 3.83
CA SER A 50 -21.56 -15.90 4.20
C SER A 50 -21.75 -15.71 5.71
N PRO A 51 -22.77 -14.93 6.14
CA PRO A 51 -23.13 -14.80 7.54
C PRO A 51 -23.41 -16.16 8.23
N LEU A 52 -23.77 -17.20 7.46
CA LEU A 52 -24.00 -18.56 7.98
C LEU A 52 -22.70 -19.28 8.37
N LEU A 53 -21.56 -18.88 7.79
CA LEU A 53 -20.23 -19.41 8.08
C LEU A 53 -19.54 -18.68 9.24
N ILE A 54 -19.97 -17.46 9.57
CA ILE A 54 -19.49 -16.73 10.75
C ILE A 54 -20.11 -17.27 12.04
N GLY A 55 -21.41 -17.60 12.00
CA GLY A 55 -22.15 -17.96 13.20
C GLY A 55 -22.35 -16.76 14.12
N ASP A 56 -21.54 -16.66 15.18
CA ASP A 56 -21.50 -15.52 16.10
C ASP A 56 -20.08 -14.94 16.11
N TYR A 57 -19.95 -13.67 15.75
CA TYR A 57 -18.65 -13.01 15.65
C TYR A 57 -17.99 -12.74 17.03
N SER A 58 -18.67 -13.04 18.14
CA SER A 58 -18.07 -13.03 19.48
C SER A 58 -17.22 -14.27 19.80
N TYR A 59 -17.26 -15.32 18.96
CA TYR A 59 -16.45 -16.52 19.18
C TYR A 59 -14.95 -16.22 19.08
N ASP A 60 -14.15 -16.86 19.93
CA ASP A 60 -12.68 -16.75 19.89
C ASP A 60 -12.11 -17.23 18.55
N SER A 61 -12.77 -18.20 17.91
CA SER A 61 -12.33 -18.82 16.66
C SER A 61 -12.26 -17.84 15.48
N ILE A 62 -13.07 -16.77 15.47
CA ILE A 62 -13.09 -15.78 14.38
C ILE A 62 -12.23 -14.53 14.67
N GLN A 63 -11.67 -14.38 15.87
CA GLN A 63 -10.96 -13.16 16.25
C GLN A 63 -9.76 -12.86 15.33
N GLY A 64 -9.11 -13.88 14.77
CA GLY A 64 -8.08 -13.71 13.73
C GLY A 64 -8.59 -12.95 12.51
N LYS A 65 -9.75 -13.34 11.95
CA LYS A 65 -10.43 -12.62 10.86
C LYS A 65 -10.86 -11.22 11.32
N LEU A 66 -11.29 -11.07 12.57
CA LEU A 66 -11.71 -9.77 13.12
C LEU A 66 -10.57 -8.78 13.40
N ASN A 67 -9.33 -9.26 13.37
CA ASN A 67 -8.12 -8.45 13.43
C ASN A 67 -7.53 -8.17 12.04
N ASP A 68 -8.18 -8.59 10.96
CA ASP A 68 -7.80 -8.25 9.60
C ASP A 68 -8.33 -6.86 9.18
N ALA A 69 -7.79 -6.25 8.11
CA ALA A 69 -8.28 -4.98 7.60
C ALA A 69 -9.64 -5.11 6.92
N LYS A 70 -9.99 -6.31 6.44
CA LYS A 70 -11.29 -6.60 5.82
C LYS A 70 -12.39 -6.73 6.87
N THR A 71 -13.56 -6.19 6.56
CA THR A 71 -14.75 -6.25 7.43
C THR A 71 -15.65 -7.43 7.09
N TYR A 72 -15.14 -8.66 7.26
CA TYR A 72 -15.85 -9.91 6.91
C TYR A 72 -17.25 -10.00 7.53
N GLU A 73 -17.39 -9.56 8.78
CA GLU A 73 -18.63 -9.63 9.55
C GLU A 73 -19.78 -8.78 9.00
N ILE A 74 -19.50 -7.89 8.04
CA ILE A 74 -20.51 -7.11 7.33
C ILE A 74 -20.32 -7.10 5.82
N SER A 75 -19.47 -7.99 5.27
CA SER A 75 -19.16 -8.08 3.84
C SER A 75 -20.43 -8.11 2.97
N ARG A 76 -21.39 -8.99 3.31
CA ARG A 76 -22.71 -9.06 2.66
C ARG A 76 -23.45 -7.71 2.65
N ALA A 77 -23.49 -7.02 3.79
CA ALA A 77 -24.20 -5.76 3.91
C ALA A 77 -23.58 -4.65 3.05
N MET A 78 -22.26 -4.65 2.97
CA MET A 78 -21.49 -3.71 2.15
C MET A 78 -21.69 -3.95 0.66
N ILE A 79 -21.53 -5.20 0.23
CA ILE A 79 -21.68 -5.60 -1.17
C ILE A 79 -23.10 -5.29 -1.66
N MET A 80 -24.13 -5.66 -0.90
CA MET A 80 -25.51 -5.35 -1.27
C MET A 80 -25.80 -3.84 -1.29
N SER A 81 -25.25 -3.07 -0.34
CA SER A 81 -25.43 -1.60 -0.31
C SER A 81 -24.77 -0.94 -1.53
N ALA A 82 -23.55 -1.37 -1.89
CA ALA A 82 -22.83 -0.86 -3.05
C ALA A 82 -23.54 -1.24 -4.36
N LEU A 83 -23.98 -2.48 -4.52
CA LEU A 83 -24.72 -2.92 -5.70
C LEU A 83 -26.07 -2.19 -5.85
N ASP A 84 -26.74 -1.85 -4.75
CA ASP A 84 -27.93 -1.01 -4.80
C ASP A 84 -27.62 0.44 -5.24
N GLU A 85 -26.47 0.99 -4.86
CA GLU A 85 -25.99 2.28 -5.38
C GLU A 85 -25.65 2.21 -6.88
N VAL A 86 -25.15 1.08 -7.36
CA VAL A 86 -24.92 0.83 -8.79
C VAL A 86 -26.26 0.77 -9.54
N VAL A 87 -27.22 -0.04 -9.07
CA VAL A 87 -28.55 -0.14 -9.71
C VAL A 87 -29.26 1.21 -9.73
N SER A 88 -29.29 1.93 -8.60
CA SER A 88 -29.95 3.24 -8.52
C SER A 88 -29.18 4.36 -9.22
N GLY A 89 -27.87 4.19 -9.42
CA GLY A 89 -26.98 5.15 -10.07
C GLY A 89 -27.00 5.09 -11.61
N GLY A 90 -27.85 4.24 -12.19
CA GLY A 90 -28.02 4.11 -13.65
C GLY A 90 -26.76 3.63 -14.36
N TYR A 91 -26.06 2.67 -13.76
CA TYR A 91 -24.94 1.98 -14.40
C TYR A 91 -25.49 0.92 -15.36
N ASP A 92 -24.76 0.67 -16.44
CA ASP A 92 -25.13 -0.34 -17.43
C ASP A 92 -24.56 -1.71 -17.04
N ALA A 93 -23.37 -1.73 -16.42
CA ALA A 93 -22.74 -2.96 -15.96
C ALA A 93 -21.91 -2.77 -14.68
N VAL A 94 -21.62 -3.90 -14.03
CA VAL A 94 -20.59 -4.04 -12.99
C VAL A 94 -19.57 -5.11 -13.41
N ILE A 95 -18.29 -4.78 -13.33
CA ILE A 95 -17.17 -5.69 -13.55
C ILE A 95 -16.51 -5.95 -12.19
N ILE A 96 -16.32 -7.22 -11.82
CA ILE A 96 -15.66 -7.61 -10.58
C ILE A 96 -14.34 -8.32 -10.88
N THR A 97 -13.22 -7.73 -10.44
CA THR A 97 -11.86 -8.17 -10.77
C THR A 97 -11.28 -9.22 -9.81
N GLY A 98 -12.09 -10.22 -9.41
CA GLY A 98 -11.64 -11.34 -8.58
C GLY A 98 -11.76 -11.14 -7.08
N ASP A 99 -11.37 -12.19 -6.35
CA ASP A 99 -11.60 -12.40 -4.92
C ASP A 99 -13.05 -12.07 -4.55
N LEU A 100 -13.96 -12.76 -5.25
CA LEU A 100 -15.40 -12.64 -5.06
C LEU A 100 -15.78 -13.10 -3.65
N CYS A 101 -15.24 -14.23 -3.20
CA CYS A 101 -15.40 -14.79 -1.86
C CYS A 101 -14.06 -14.82 -1.12
N ASP A 102 -14.12 -14.92 0.21
CA ASP A 102 -12.94 -14.96 1.08
C ASP A 102 -12.25 -16.35 1.10
N ASP A 103 -12.97 -17.39 0.72
CA ASP A 103 -12.49 -18.77 0.62
C ASP A 103 -13.31 -19.56 -0.42
N HIS A 104 -12.92 -20.82 -0.68
CA HIS A 104 -13.57 -21.68 -1.66
C HIS A 104 -14.96 -22.22 -1.24
N ALA A 105 -15.54 -21.77 -0.12
CA ALA A 105 -16.78 -22.34 0.39
C ALA A 105 -17.94 -22.19 -0.61
N LEU A 106 -18.56 -23.32 -1.00
CA LEU A 106 -19.65 -23.30 -1.99
C LEU A 106 -20.85 -22.47 -1.52
N GLN A 107 -21.07 -22.41 -0.20
CA GLN A 107 -22.11 -21.57 0.42
C GLN A 107 -21.92 -20.09 0.07
N SER A 108 -20.70 -19.56 0.22
CA SER A 108 -20.38 -18.16 -0.06
C SER A 108 -20.56 -17.85 -1.55
N HIS A 109 -20.01 -18.70 -2.43
CA HIS A 109 -20.13 -18.47 -3.88
C HIS A 109 -21.57 -18.57 -4.38
N THR A 110 -22.37 -19.50 -3.86
CA THR A 110 -23.77 -19.65 -4.25
C THR A 110 -24.61 -18.43 -3.83
N GLU A 111 -24.45 -17.97 -2.59
CA GLU A 111 -25.16 -16.77 -2.10
C GLU A 111 -24.76 -15.51 -2.88
N LEU A 112 -23.47 -15.36 -3.21
CA LEU A 112 -23.01 -14.21 -3.98
C LEU A 112 -23.55 -14.23 -5.41
N ALA A 113 -23.62 -15.41 -6.05
CA ALA A 113 -24.27 -15.56 -7.35
C ALA A 113 -25.76 -15.19 -7.31
N GLU A 114 -26.50 -15.53 -6.25
CA GLU A 114 -27.90 -15.09 -6.07
C GLU A 114 -28.00 -13.56 -5.94
N ILE A 115 -27.06 -12.93 -5.22
CA ILE A 115 -26.98 -11.46 -5.12
C ILE A 115 -26.76 -10.85 -6.51
N PHE A 116 -25.82 -11.38 -7.29
CA PHE A 116 -25.57 -10.90 -8.66
C PHE A 116 -26.76 -11.11 -9.60
N ALA A 117 -27.45 -12.25 -9.52
CA ALA A 117 -28.67 -12.48 -10.28
C ALA A 117 -29.73 -11.40 -10.00
N SER A 118 -29.89 -10.98 -8.73
CA SER A 118 -30.80 -9.89 -8.37
C SER A 118 -30.40 -8.52 -8.96
N VAL A 119 -29.12 -8.32 -9.28
CA VAL A 119 -28.62 -7.10 -9.93
C VAL A 119 -28.96 -7.13 -11.43
N GLU A 120 -28.76 -8.27 -12.09
CA GLU A 120 -29.13 -8.45 -13.51
C GLU A 120 -30.64 -8.34 -13.74
N GLU A 121 -31.46 -8.89 -12.84
CA GLU A 121 -32.92 -8.73 -12.86
C GLU A 121 -33.36 -7.26 -12.81
N ARG A 122 -32.52 -6.39 -12.25
CA ARG A 122 -32.73 -4.94 -12.16
C ARG A 122 -32.09 -4.16 -13.30
N GLY A 123 -31.57 -4.86 -14.31
CA GLY A 123 -31.12 -4.28 -15.58
C GLY A 123 -29.67 -3.82 -15.61
N VAL A 124 -28.83 -4.30 -14.70
CA VAL A 124 -27.37 -4.05 -14.71
C VAL A 124 -26.65 -5.36 -14.98
N ASP A 125 -25.89 -5.44 -16.07
CA ASP A 125 -25.12 -6.64 -16.39
C ASP A 125 -23.97 -6.87 -15.41
N VAL A 126 -23.69 -8.13 -15.05
CA VAL A 126 -22.56 -8.49 -14.18
C VAL A 126 -21.52 -9.27 -14.99
N PHE A 127 -20.24 -8.95 -14.78
CA PHE A 127 -19.09 -9.66 -15.34
C PHE A 127 -18.06 -9.95 -14.26
N VAL A 128 -17.58 -11.19 -14.17
CA VAL A 128 -16.59 -11.60 -13.16
C VAL A 128 -15.34 -12.19 -13.79
N VAL A 129 -14.21 -12.04 -13.11
CA VAL A 129 -13.02 -12.91 -13.21
C VAL A 129 -12.75 -13.53 -11.83
N PRO A 130 -12.15 -14.73 -11.73
CA PRO A 130 -11.75 -15.29 -10.43
C PRO A 130 -10.50 -14.60 -9.89
N GLY A 131 -10.38 -14.53 -8.56
CA GLY A 131 -9.12 -14.28 -7.86
C GLY A 131 -8.58 -15.53 -7.16
N ASN A 132 -7.48 -15.38 -6.42
CA ASN A 132 -6.81 -16.50 -5.76
C ASN A 132 -7.54 -16.98 -4.48
N HIS A 133 -8.49 -16.22 -3.95
CA HIS A 133 -9.41 -16.69 -2.89
C HIS A 133 -10.62 -17.43 -3.44
N ASP A 134 -10.90 -17.33 -4.74
CA ASP A 134 -12.07 -17.94 -5.36
C ASP A 134 -11.79 -19.35 -5.89
N VAL A 135 -10.66 -19.50 -6.59
CA VAL A 135 -10.32 -20.69 -7.36
C VAL A 135 -8.81 -20.87 -7.34
N ASP A 136 -8.35 -22.02 -6.86
CA ASP A 136 -6.94 -22.44 -6.96
C ASP A 136 -6.84 -23.93 -7.31
N GLY A 137 -6.40 -24.22 -8.53
CA GLY A 137 -6.19 -25.55 -9.07
C GLY A 137 -4.99 -26.30 -8.51
N SER A 138 -4.12 -25.66 -7.72
CA SER A 138 -2.94 -26.29 -7.10
C SER A 138 -3.29 -27.23 -5.95
N GLY A 139 -4.45 -27.04 -5.32
CA GLY A 139 -4.87 -27.82 -4.14
C GLY A 139 -4.40 -27.25 -2.79
N THR A 140 -3.78 -26.07 -2.76
CA THR A 140 -3.24 -25.45 -1.54
C THR A 140 -3.91 -24.12 -1.16
N GLY A 141 -4.99 -23.76 -1.83
CA GLY A 141 -5.72 -22.50 -1.63
C GLY A 141 -6.60 -22.49 -0.38
N TYR A 142 -7.41 -21.44 -0.26
CA TYR A 142 -8.22 -21.16 0.91
C TYR A 142 -9.38 -22.14 1.07
N GLN A 143 -9.28 -23.03 2.06
CA GLN A 143 -10.32 -24.01 2.35
C GLN A 143 -11.58 -23.35 2.90
N GLY A 144 -12.74 -23.87 2.51
CA GLY A 144 -14.02 -23.37 3.02
C GLY A 144 -14.16 -23.66 4.51
N VAL A 145 -14.37 -22.63 5.31
CA VAL A 145 -14.49 -22.78 6.77
C VAL A 145 -15.73 -22.14 7.38
N LYS A 146 -16.14 -22.68 8.52
CA LYS A 146 -17.14 -22.14 9.42
C LYS A 146 -16.58 -21.93 10.82
N TYR A 147 -16.88 -20.77 11.39
CA TYR A 147 -16.54 -20.42 12.75
C TYR A 147 -17.64 -20.83 13.73
N THR A 148 -17.25 -21.52 14.80
CA THR A 148 -18.14 -22.00 15.86
C THR A 148 -17.55 -21.70 17.23
N GLU A 149 -18.37 -21.82 18.29
CA GLU A 149 -17.91 -21.70 19.67
C GLU A 149 -16.78 -22.70 20.01
N SER A 150 -16.82 -23.90 19.40
CA SER A 150 -15.84 -24.97 19.63
C SER A 150 -14.58 -24.87 18.76
N GLY A 151 -14.51 -23.94 17.81
CA GLY A 151 -13.39 -23.80 16.89
C GLY A 151 -13.81 -23.60 15.43
N ILE A 152 -12.89 -23.88 14.51
CA ILE A 152 -13.08 -23.78 13.06
C ILE A 152 -13.43 -25.17 12.51
N GLU A 153 -14.51 -25.26 11.75
CA GLU A 153 -14.97 -26.47 11.06
C GLU A 153 -14.84 -26.29 9.54
N GLN A 154 -14.35 -27.31 8.84
CA GLN A 154 -14.35 -27.31 7.37
C GLN A 154 -15.78 -27.49 6.84
N VAL A 155 -16.13 -26.77 5.77
CA VAL A 155 -17.40 -26.91 5.04
C VAL A 155 -17.15 -27.38 3.61
N GLU A 156 -18.23 -27.71 2.90
CA GLU A 156 -18.14 -28.08 1.48
C GLU A 156 -17.57 -26.91 0.66
N ASP A 157 -16.52 -27.20 -0.10
CA ASP A 157 -15.80 -26.21 -0.91
C ASP A 157 -15.53 -26.73 -2.33
N PHE A 158 -14.88 -25.93 -3.18
CA PHE A 158 -14.61 -26.35 -4.55
C PHE A 158 -13.70 -27.59 -4.65
N TYR A 159 -12.86 -27.89 -3.66
CA TYR A 159 -12.02 -29.10 -3.65
C TYR A 159 -12.83 -30.39 -3.50
N ASP A 160 -14.07 -30.28 -3.00
CA ASP A 160 -15.02 -31.40 -2.95
C ASP A 160 -15.74 -31.65 -4.29
N THR A 161 -15.52 -30.80 -5.29
CA THR A 161 -16.17 -30.90 -6.60
C THR A 161 -15.31 -31.63 -7.64
N PRO A 162 -15.90 -32.21 -8.71
CA PRO A 162 -15.14 -32.95 -9.72
C PRO A 162 -14.13 -32.10 -10.52
N SER A 163 -14.38 -30.80 -10.65
CA SER A 163 -13.53 -29.83 -11.33
C SER A 163 -13.81 -28.45 -10.76
N ILE A 164 -12.84 -27.89 -10.04
CA ILE A 164 -12.92 -26.57 -9.40
C ILE A 164 -13.29 -25.50 -10.44
N THR A 165 -12.58 -25.46 -11.56
CA THR A 165 -12.79 -24.51 -12.66
C THR A 165 -14.20 -24.62 -13.26
N GLU A 166 -14.70 -25.83 -13.53
CA GLU A 166 -16.03 -26.00 -14.10
C GLU A 166 -17.13 -25.68 -13.07
N SER A 167 -16.93 -26.04 -11.79
CA SER A 167 -17.84 -25.69 -10.71
C SER A 167 -17.98 -24.18 -10.55
N PHE A 168 -16.86 -23.45 -10.52
CA PHE A 168 -16.87 -21.99 -10.49
C PHE A 168 -17.60 -21.42 -11.72
N LYS A 169 -17.23 -21.87 -12.93
CA LYS A 169 -17.88 -21.43 -14.18
C LYS A 169 -19.38 -21.67 -14.17
N ASN A 170 -19.84 -22.78 -13.61
CA ASN A 170 -21.26 -23.11 -13.54
C ASN A 170 -22.01 -22.22 -12.54
N ILE A 171 -21.44 -21.93 -11.38
CA ILE A 171 -22.05 -21.01 -10.40
C ILE A 171 -22.16 -19.61 -11.00
N TYR A 172 -21.11 -19.14 -11.69
CA TYR A 172 -21.05 -17.79 -12.24
C TYR A 172 -21.43 -17.70 -13.73
N LEU A 173 -22.11 -18.71 -14.28
CA LEU A 173 -22.33 -18.86 -15.72
C LEU A 173 -22.96 -17.62 -16.37
N SER A 174 -23.96 -17.02 -15.72
CA SER A 174 -24.68 -15.83 -16.22
C SER A 174 -23.89 -14.52 -16.13
N PHE A 175 -22.78 -14.51 -15.40
CA PHE A 175 -22.02 -13.30 -15.11
C PHE A 175 -20.79 -13.17 -16.02
N GLY A 176 -21.04 -13.34 -17.32
CA GLY A 176 -20.07 -13.15 -18.40
C GLY A 176 -19.81 -14.39 -19.25
N TYR A 177 -19.83 -15.60 -18.66
CA TYR A 177 -19.46 -16.83 -19.37
C TYR A 177 -20.47 -17.26 -20.43
N ASP A 178 -21.78 -17.10 -20.21
CA ASP A 178 -22.82 -17.36 -21.21
C ASP A 178 -22.99 -16.24 -22.24
N LYS A 179 -22.46 -15.04 -21.92
CA LYS A 179 -22.35 -13.88 -22.82
C LYS A 179 -21.07 -13.90 -23.67
N ALA A 180 -20.17 -14.86 -23.42
CA ALA A 180 -18.86 -14.91 -24.05
C ALA A 180 -18.94 -15.25 -25.55
N ARG A 181 -18.19 -14.49 -26.36
CA ARG A 181 -17.92 -14.79 -27.76
C ARG A 181 -16.96 -15.96 -27.94
N ALA A 182 -15.99 -16.04 -27.04
CA ALA A 182 -14.98 -17.08 -26.97
C ALA A 182 -14.49 -17.19 -25.52
N SER A 183 -14.03 -18.38 -25.14
CA SER A 183 -13.42 -18.62 -23.82
C SER A 183 -12.35 -19.70 -23.89
N LEU A 184 -11.32 -19.56 -23.06
CA LEU A 184 -10.32 -20.58 -22.75
C LEU A 184 -10.24 -20.71 -21.22
N GLY A 185 -10.74 -21.84 -20.68
CA GLY A 185 -10.91 -21.98 -19.23
C GLY A 185 -11.89 -20.92 -18.68
N LEU A 186 -11.41 -20.12 -17.72
CA LEU A 186 -12.13 -18.98 -17.14
C LEU A 186 -11.73 -17.63 -17.77
N THR A 187 -10.81 -17.61 -18.73
CA THR A 187 -10.56 -16.43 -19.58
C THR A 187 -11.63 -16.36 -20.67
N TYR A 188 -12.25 -15.20 -20.88
CA TYR A 188 -13.30 -15.02 -21.90
C TYR A 188 -13.36 -13.60 -22.46
N VAL A 189 -14.12 -13.45 -23.54
CA VAL A 189 -14.34 -12.16 -24.19
C VAL A 189 -15.83 -11.94 -24.42
N ALA A 190 -16.37 -10.80 -23.97
CA ALA A 190 -17.78 -10.46 -24.09
C ALA A 190 -17.97 -9.03 -24.63
N ASP A 191 -18.98 -8.82 -25.47
CA ASP A 191 -19.33 -7.48 -25.93
C ASP A 191 -20.09 -6.73 -24.82
N LEU A 192 -19.62 -5.55 -24.42
CA LEU A 192 -20.35 -4.63 -23.53
C LEU A 192 -21.31 -3.76 -24.32
N THR A 193 -20.88 -3.34 -25.52
CA THR A 193 -21.71 -2.63 -26.50
C THR A 193 -21.31 -3.07 -27.91
N ASP A 194 -21.92 -2.51 -28.95
CA ASP A 194 -21.50 -2.72 -30.34
C ASP A 194 -20.10 -2.15 -30.67
N LYS A 195 -19.52 -1.34 -29.77
CA LYS A 195 -18.23 -0.66 -29.95
C LYS A 195 -17.23 -0.89 -28.82
N LEU A 196 -17.61 -1.62 -27.79
CA LEU A 196 -16.81 -1.85 -26.59
C LEU A 196 -16.90 -3.32 -26.18
N ARG A 197 -15.75 -3.93 -25.96
CA ARG A 197 -15.59 -5.33 -25.63
C ARG A 197 -14.75 -5.48 -24.36
N LEU A 198 -15.14 -6.40 -23.50
CA LEU A 198 -14.40 -6.81 -22.31
C LEU A 198 -13.58 -8.04 -22.64
N LEU A 199 -12.27 -7.98 -22.35
CA LEU A 199 -11.37 -9.12 -22.24
C LEU A 199 -11.21 -9.46 -20.75
N ALA A 200 -11.87 -10.51 -20.28
CA ALA A 200 -11.81 -10.98 -18.90
C ALA A 200 -10.76 -12.10 -18.81
N ILE A 201 -9.65 -11.85 -18.13
CA ILE A 201 -8.48 -12.73 -18.06
C ILE A 201 -8.42 -13.40 -16.70
N ASP A 202 -8.31 -14.72 -16.71
CA ASP A 202 -8.02 -15.51 -15.51
C ASP A 202 -6.51 -15.72 -15.40
N ASN A 203 -5.94 -15.21 -14.31
CA ASN A 203 -4.54 -15.36 -13.92
C ASN A 203 -4.37 -15.96 -12.52
N CYS A 204 -5.39 -16.65 -12.00
CA CYS A 204 -5.40 -17.20 -10.65
C CYS A 204 -5.78 -18.67 -10.57
N SER A 205 -6.69 -19.16 -11.43
CA SER A 205 -7.23 -20.51 -11.27
C SER A 205 -6.20 -21.63 -11.51
N THR A 206 -5.23 -21.35 -12.39
CA THR A 206 -4.11 -22.22 -12.73
C THR A 206 -2.89 -21.37 -13.07
N GLU A 207 -1.70 -21.98 -13.17
CA GLU A 207 -0.51 -21.30 -13.68
C GLU A 207 -0.80 -20.60 -15.02
N PHE A 208 -0.39 -19.32 -15.11
CA PHE A 208 -0.59 -18.53 -16.32
C PHE A 208 0.25 -19.10 -17.46
N SER A 209 -0.31 -19.18 -18.67
CA SER A 209 0.28 -19.97 -19.74
C SER A 209 0.39 -19.20 -21.06
N LEU A 210 1.38 -19.58 -21.86
CA LEU A 210 1.52 -19.09 -23.24
C LEU A 210 0.26 -19.38 -24.09
N ALA A 211 -0.48 -20.45 -23.81
CA ALA A 211 -1.74 -20.73 -24.51
C ALA A 211 -2.80 -19.64 -24.23
N THR A 212 -2.84 -19.12 -23.01
CA THR A 212 -3.70 -17.99 -22.63
C THR A 212 -3.28 -16.72 -23.35
N VAL A 213 -1.97 -16.44 -23.43
CA VAL A 213 -1.43 -15.30 -24.19
C VAL A 213 -1.79 -15.38 -25.67
N GLU A 214 -1.62 -16.53 -26.32
CA GLU A 214 -1.95 -16.70 -27.74
C GLU A 214 -3.47 -16.58 -27.99
N PHE A 215 -4.30 -17.08 -27.06
CA PHE A 215 -5.74 -16.85 -27.10
C PHE A 215 -6.07 -15.35 -27.01
N ILE A 216 -5.44 -14.60 -26.10
CA ILE A 216 -5.61 -13.15 -25.97
C ILE A 216 -5.25 -12.44 -27.28
N LYS A 217 -4.08 -12.74 -27.86
CA LYS A 217 -3.64 -12.16 -29.15
C LYS A 217 -4.65 -12.42 -30.27
N GLU A 218 -5.18 -13.65 -30.36
CA GLU A 218 -6.22 -14.00 -31.33
C GLU A 218 -7.47 -13.13 -31.15
N GLN A 219 -7.96 -13.00 -29.91
CA GLN A 219 -9.18 -12.23 -29.65
C GLN A 219 -8.99 -10.72 -29.86
N LEU A 220 -7.82 -10.18 -29.55
CA LEU A 220 -7.49 -8.77 -29.83
C LEU A 220 -7.39 -8.51 -31.34
N ALA A 221 -6.85 -9.45 -32.11
CA ALA A 221 -6.83 -9.35 -33.57
C ALA A 221 -8.26 -9.37 -34.16
N ILE A 222 -9.17 -10.17 -33.59
CA ILE A 222 -10.59 -10.18 -33.97
C ILE A 222 -11.26 -8.85 -33.59
N ALA A 223 -11.04 -8.33 -32.38
CA ALA A 223 -11.58 -7.05 -31.95
C ALA A 223 -11.14 -5.89 -32.87
N LYS A 224 -9.86 -5.90 -33.28
CA LYS A 224 -9.32 -4.93 -34.24
C LYS A 224 -9.98 -5.05 -35.63
N GLN A 225 -10.26 -6.26 -36.10
CA GLN A 225 -10.99 -6.47 -37.36
C GLN A 225 -12.45 -6.01 -37.27
N ASP A 226 -13.09 -6.23 -36.13
CA ASP A 226 -14.44 -5.78 -35.82
C ASP A 226 -14.52 -4.25 -35.65
N GLY A 227 -13.37 -3.58 -35.47
CA GLY A 227 -13.31 -2.15 -35.19
C GLY A 227 -13.88 -1.77 -33.82
N VAL A 228 -13.88 -2.70 -32.87
CA VAL A 228 -14.36 -2.49 -31.50
C VAL A 228 -13.20 -2.20 -30.56
N ARG A 229 -13.47 -1.39 -29.54
CA ARG A 229 -12.51 -1.07 -28.48
C ARG A 229 -12.48 -2.18 -27.43
N VAL A 230 -11.32 -2.38 -26.82
CA VAL A 230 -11.16 -3.40 -25.77
C VAL A 230 -10.71 -2.74 -24.47
N ILE A 231 -11.41 -3.08 -23.38
CA ILE A 231 -10.88 -2.98 -22.02
C ILE A 231 -10.62 -4.39 -21.50
N ALA A 232 -9.67 -4.54 -20.59
CA ALA A 232 -9.35 -5.81 -19.98
C ALA A 232 -9.59 -5.78 -18.46
N ALA A 233 -9.85 -6.94 -17.89
CA ALA A 233 -10.00 -7.14 -16.46
C ALA A 233 -9.30 -8.44 -16.03
N MET A 234 -8.51 -8.41 -14.97
CA MET A 234 -7.89 -9.58 -14.35
C MET A 234 -7.70 -9.34 -12.84
N HIS A 235 -7.30 -10.35 -12.08
CA HIS A 235 -7.17 -10.20 -10.63
C HIS A 235 -5.81 -9.62 -10.21
N LYS A 236 -4.74 -10.38 -10.40
CA LYS A 236 -3.38 -9.92 -10.06
C LYS A 236 -2.87 -8.90 -11.08
N PRO A 237 -2.08 -7.88 -10.68
CA PRO A 237 -1.39 -6.98 -11.60
C PRO A 237 -0.36 -7.72 -12.48
N ILE A 238 0.10 -7.09 -13.57
CA ILE A 238 1.12 -7.69 -14.47
C ILE A 238 2.42 -7.91 -13.70
N TYR A 239 2.90 -6.86 -13.03
CA TYR A 239 4.11 -6.86 -12.21
C TYR A 239 3.78 -6.50 -10.76
N ASP A 240 4.70 -6.75 -9.84
CA ASP A 240 4.51 -6.34 -8.46
C ASP A 240 4.58 -4.82 -8.36
N ILE A 241 3.48 -4.22 -7.93
CA ILE A 241 3.33 -2.76 -7.75
C ILE A 241 3.85 -2.34 -6.35
N PHE A 242 4.05 -3.29 -5.43
CA PHE A 242 4.51 -3.04 -4.05
C PHE A 242 5.76 -3.85 -3.66
N ASP A 243 6.63 -4.21 -4.62
CA ASP A 243 7.81 -5.09 -4.41
C ASP A 243 8.71 -4.63 -3.24
N GLU A 244 8.82 -3.31 -3.01
CA GLU A 244 9.60 -2.71 -1.91
C GLU A 244 8.96 -2.93 -0.51
N VAL A 245 7.66 -3.26 -0.44
CA VAL A 245 6.88 -3.53 0.78
C VAL A 245 6.78 -5.04 1.07
N SER A 246 7.20 -5.90 0.14
CA SER A 246 7.19 -7.37 0.25
C SER A 246 7.90 -7.89 1.51
N MET A 247 8.84 -7.11 2.06
CA MET A 247 9.50 -7.38 3.33
C MET A 247 8.57 -7.38 4.56
N PHE A 248 7.34 -6.84 4.45
CA PHE A 248 6.32 -6.84 5.50
C PHE A 248 5.06 -7.65 5.14
N ILE A 249 4.89 -8.01 3.87
CA ILE A 249 3.70 -8.67 3.34
C ILE A 249 4.16 -9.77 2.37
N ASP A 250 4.06 -11.03 2.80
CA ASP A 250 4.40 -12.20 1.97
C ASP A 250 3.30 -12.43 0.93
N THR A 251 3.49 -11.90 -0.28
CA THR A 251 2.52 -12.06 -1.38
C THR A 251 3.22 -12.38 -2.70
N SER A 252 2.78 -13.45 -3.36
CA SER A 252 2.96 -13.63 -4.80
C SER A 252 1.98 -12.68 -5.52
N SER A 253 2.36 -11.42 -5.54
CA SER A 253 1.54 -10.22 -5.81
C SER A 253 1.26 -9.96 -7.29
N ALA A 254 1.78 -10.77 -8.22
CA ALA A 254 1.72 -10.49 -9.66
C ALA A 254 1.58 -11.76 -10.53
N VAL A 255 1.47 -11.57 -11.84
CA VAL A 255 1.51 -12.66 -12.84
C VAL A 255 2.84 -13.42 -12.73
N THR A 256 2.77 -14.73 -12.53
CA THR A 256 3.94 -15.55 -12.16
C THR A 256 4.82 -15.95 -13.34
N ASP A 257 4.21 -16.08 -14.53
CA ASP A 257 4.89 -16.50 -15.76
C ASP A 257 4.30 -15.75 -16.96
N TYR A 258 5.11 -15.51 -17.99
CA TYR A 258 4.73 -14.85 -19.24
C TYR A 258 4.18 -13.41 -19.07
N ALA A 259 4.60 -12.70 -18.02
CA ALA A 259 4.18 -11.32 -17.76
C ALA A 259 4.56 -10.38 -18.92
N ASP A 260 5.80 -10.49 -19.43
CA ASP A 260 6.28 -9.69 -20.57
C ASP A 260 5.45 -9.97 -21.84
N GLU A 261 5.17 -11.24 -22.15
CA GLU A 261 4.37 -11.59 -23.32
C GLU A 261 2.89 -11.19 -23.19
N LEU A 262 2.36 -11.13 -21.96
CA LEU A 262 1.04 -10.58 -21.67
C LEU A 262 1.03 -9.07 -21.86
N GLU A 263 1.99 -8.34 -21.27
CA GLU A 263 2.12 -6.89 -21.43
C GLU A 263 2.20 -6.53 -22.92
N ASP A 264 3.07 -7.20 -23.68
CA ASP A 264 3.22 -6.99 -25.12
C ASP A 264 1.96 -7.32 -25.92
N ALA A 265 1.14 -8.27 -25.47
CA ALA A 265 -0.14 -8.57 -26.12
C ALA A 265 -1.18 -7.47 -25.87
N LEU A 266 -1.22 -6.90 -24.67
CA LEU A 266 -2.21 -5.91 -24.27
C LEU A 266 -1.85 -4.49 -24.72
N LYS A 267 -0.57 -4.12 -24.65
CA LYS A 267 -0.03 -2.80 -25.02
C LYS A 267 -0.42 -2.40 -26.44
N GLY A 268 -0.96 -1.19 -26.59
CA GLY A 268 -1.48 -0.68 -27.87
C GLY A 268 -2.77 -1.34 -28.40
N ASN A 269 -3.26 -2.42 -27.78
CA ASN A 269 -4.46 -3.14 -28.18
C ASN A 269 -5.61 -3.01 -27.16
N VAL A 270 -5.30 -2.67 -25.92
CA VAL A 270 -6.25 -2.50 -24.81
C VAL A 270 -6.15 -1.07 -24.27
N SER A 271 -7.30 -0.40 -24.16
CA SER A 271 -7.34 1.00 -23.71
C SER A 271 -7.19 1.16 -22.19
N LEU A 272 -7.53 0.13 -21.43
CA LEU A 272 -7.52 0.13 -19.97
C LEU A 272 -7.55 -1.31 -19.45
N LEU A 273 -6.63 -1.66 -18.56
CA LEU A 273 -6.59 -2.91 -17.80
C LEU A 273 -7.01 -2.66 -16.36
N LEU A 274 -7.99 -3.42 -15.88
CA LEU A 274 -8.55 -3.32 -14.54
C LEU A 274 -8.03 -4.47 -13.68
N VAL A 275 -7.42 -4.17 -12.53
CA VAL A 275 -6.82 -5.14 -11.60
C VAL A 275 -7.27 -4.93 -10.15
N GLY A 276 -6.92 -5.87 -9.26
CA GLY A 276 -7.24 -5.90 -7.84
C GLY A 276 -6.08 -6.44 -6.99
N HIS A 277 -6.38 -7.38 -6.09
CA HIS A 277 -5.44 -8.22 -5.32
C HIS A 277 -4.70 -7.51 -4.17
N ASN A 278 -4.04 -6.38 -4.42
CA ASN A 278 -3.25 -5.69 -3.37
C ASN A 278 -4.10 -4.74 -2.50
N HIS A 279 -5.41 -4.65 -2.77
CA HIS A 279 -6.39 -3.87 -2.00
C HIS A 279 -5.99 -2.39 -1.83
N ALA A 280 -5.46 -1.77 -2.88
CA ALA A 280 -5.18 -0.34 -2.96
C ALA A 280 -5.77 0.25 -4.25
N ASN A 281 -5.96 1.57 -4.29
CA ASN A 281 -6.09 2.26 -5.56
C ASN A 281 -4.69 2.66 -5.99
N ASP A 282 -4.30 2.27 -7.20
CA ASP A 282 -3.01 2.59 -7.78
C ASP A 282 -3.18 2.54 -9.31
N ALA A 283 -2.29 3.18 -10.05
CA ALA A 283 -2.28 3.12 -11.50
C ALA A 283 -0.85 3.24 -12.06
N VAL A 284 -0.57 2.38 -13.04
CA VAL A 284 0.70 2.36 -13.76
C VAL A 284 0.45 2.46 -15.26
N THR A 285 1.35 3.15 -15.95
CA THR A 285 1.36 3.21 -17.42
C THR A 285 2.50 2.38 -17.97
N HIS A 286 2.18 1.30 -18.67
CA HIS A 286 3.15 0.52 -19.44
C HIS A 286 3.28 1.16 -20.82
N SER A 287 4.47 1.65 -21.19
CA SER A 287 4.66 2.40 -22.43
C SER A 287 5.89 1.96 -23.22
N SER A 288 5.75 1.94 -24.55
CA SER A 288 6.87 1.79 -25.49
C SER A 288 6.61 2.58 -26.78
N ASP A 289 7.50 3.52 -27.10
CA ASP A 289 7.42 4.43 -28.26
C ASP A 289 6.06 5.15 -28.43
N GLU A 290 5.09 4.51 -29.09
CA GLU A 290 3.74 5.03 -29.41
C GLU A 290 2.58 4.19 -28.81
N ASP A 291 2.88 3.03 -28.21
CA ASP A 291 1.88 2.14 -27.62
C ASP A 291 1.87 2.30 -26.09
N GLU A 292 0.66 2.47 -25.53
CA GLU A 292 0.42 2.62 -24.09
C GLU A 292 -0.59 1.58 -23.60
N LEU A 293 -0.45 1.19 -22.33
CA LEU A 293 -1.44 0.44 -21.56
C LEU A 293 -1.56 1.07 -20.18
N TYR A 294 -2.75 1.53 -19.87
CA TYR A 294 -3.10 1.99 -18.52
C TYR A 294 -3.58 0.80 -17.71
N GLU A 295 -2.84 0.42 -16.67
CA GLU A 295 -3.25 -0.58 -15.69
C GLU A 295 -3.70 0.13 -14.41
N ILE A 296 -4.90 -0.17 -13.93
CA ILE A 296 -5.50 0.52 -12.81
C ILE A 296 -6.03 -0.49 -11.80
N MET A 297 -5.48 -0.43 -10.59
CA MET A 297 -5.91 -1.21 -9.45
C MET A 297 -7.11 -0.55 -8.78
N THR A 298 -8.09 -1.36 -8.41
CA THR A 298 -9.23 -0.91 -7.61
C THR A 298 -9.11 -1.51 -6.23
N VAL A 299 -9.20 -0.65 -5.21
CA VAL A 299 -9.19 -1.07 -3.81
C VAL A 299 -10.31 -2.06 -3.49
N SER A 300 -10.08 -2.93 -2.49
CA SER A 300 -11.09 -3.85 -2.00
C SER A 300 -12.33 -3.11 -1.51
N LEU A 301 -13.50 -3.53 -1.99
CA LEU A 301 -14.77 -2.98 -1.53
C LEU A 301 -15.00 -3.26 -0.04
N THR A 302 -14.48 -4.40 0.46
CA THR A 302 -14.64 -4.84 1.85
C THR A 302 -13.46 -4.54 2.77
N GLN A 303 -12.55 -3.67 2.33
CA GLN A 303 -11.44 -3.14 3.12
C GLN A 303 -11.48 -1.61 3.21
N SER A 304 -11.00 -1.07 4.36
CA SER A 304 -10.46 0.27 4.68
C SER A 304 -11.00 1.54 4.00
N THR A 305 -11.13 1.57 2.69
CA THR A 305 -11.61 2.70 1.89
C THR A 305 -13.06 2.52 1.44
N ASN A 306 -13.56 1.28 1.44
CA ASN A 306 -14.89 0.84 1.03
C ASN A 306 -15.34 1.48 -0.28
N SER A 307 -14.45 1.48 -1.27
CA SER A 307 -14.67 2.22 -2.51
C SER A 307 -14.78 1.27 -3.69
N TYR A 308 -15.43 1.77 -4.74
CA TYR A 308 -15.46 1.14 -6.05
C TYR A 308 -15.22 2.18 -7.13
N ARG A 309 -14.76 1.77 -8.29
CA ARG A 309 -14.42 2.67 -9.39
C ARG A 309 -15.59 2.84 -10.35
N VAL A 310 -15.72 4.03 -10.89
CA VAL A 310 -16.74 4.42 -11.86
C VAL A 310 -16.04 4.77 -13.15
N LEU A 311 -16.39 4.06 -14.22
CA LEU A 311 -15.92 4.32 -15.57
C LEU A 311 -17.08 4.83 -16.41
N GLU A 312 -16.95 6.02 -16.96
CA GLU A 312 -17.90 6.60 -17.89
C GLU A 312 -17.27 6.69 -19.28
N PHE A 313 -17.78 5.88 -20.20
CA PHE A 313 -17.35 5.83 -21.58
C PHE A 313 -18.17 6.82 -22.40
N SER A 314 -17.49 7.66 -23.15
CA SER A 314 -18.08 8.58 -24.13
C SER A 314 -17.66 8.19 -25.55
N LYS A 315 -17.76 9.11 -26.50
CA LYS A 315 -17.35 8.83 -27.87
C LYS A 315 -15.83 8.74 -28.00
N ASN A 316 -15.11 9.65 -27.34
CA ASN A 316 -13.65 9.78 -27.48
C ASN A 316 -12.89 9.67 -26.14
N TYR A 317 -13.59 9.55 -25.00
CA TYR A 317 -12.94 9.53 -23.68
C TYR A 317 -13.47 8.46 -22.74
N ILE A 318 -12.59 7.98 -21.86
CA ILE A 318 -12.93 7.22 -20.64
C ILE A 318 -12.70 8.19 -19.50
N TYR A 319 -13.73 8.41 -18.68
CA TYR A 319 -13.60 9.15 -17.45
C TYR A 319 -13.64 8.17 -16.29
N GLY A 320 -12.56 8.11 -15.52
CA GLY A 320 -12.47 7.31 -14.30
C GLY A 320 -12.66 8.17 -13.07
N SER A 321 -13.37 7.65 -12.07
CA SER A 321 -13.42 8.22 -10.71
C SER A 321 -13.57 7.13 -9.66
N VAL A 322 -13.09 7.36 -8.45
CA VAL A 322 -13.36 6.48 -7.29
C VAL A 322 -14.56 7.00 -6.52
N LYS A 323 -15.48 6.09 -6.16
CA LYS A 323 -16.66 6.38 -5.35
C LYS A 323 -16.61 5.57 -4.05
N LYS A 324 -16.61 6.29 -2.93
CA LYS A 324 -16.64 5.73 -1.58
C LYS A 324 -18.06 5.37 -1.15
N LEU A 325 -18.24 4.18 -0.59
CA LEU A 325 -19.48 3.75 0.04
C LEU A 325 -19.64 4.52 1.36
N GLY A 326 -20.57 5.47 1.38
CA GLY A 326 -20.78 6.35 2.53
C GLY A 326 -21.71 5.79 3.60
N THR A 327 -22.61 4.86 3.24
CA THR A 327 -23.64 4.33 4.13
C THR A 327 -23.93 2.86 3.86
N ILE A 328 -24.19 2.10 4.93
CA ILE A 328 -24.65 0.71 4.86
C ILE A 328 -26.15 0.66 5.16
N LYS A 329 -26.92 -0.08 4.37
CA LYS A 329 -28.36 -0.23 4.59
C LYS A 329 -28.63 -1.12 5.80
N ALA A 330 -29.43 -0.60 6.74
CA ALA A 330 -29.75 -1.29 7.98
C ALA A 330 -30.41 -2.67 7.80
N GLU A 331 -31.16 -2.86 6.71
CA GLU A 331 -31.86 -4.11 6.38
C GLU A 331 -30.92 -5.24 5.94
N TYR A 332 -29.67 -4.92 5.59
CA TYR A 332 -28.67 -5.92 5.22
C TYR A 332 -27.69 -6.26 6.34
N LEU A 333 -27.72 -5.51 7.46
CA LEU A 333 -26.85 -5.77 8.59
C LEU A 333 -27.23 -7.09 9.29
N PRO A 334 -26.26 -7.96 9.60
CA PRO A 334 -26.53 -9.22 10.28
C PRO A 334 -27.01 -9.01 11.72
N ASP A 335 -27.81 -9.96 12.20
CA ASP A 335 -28.41 -9.90 13.53
C ASP A 335 -27.41 -10.20 14.66
N TYR A 336 -26.27 -10.82 14.36
CA TYR A 336 -25.25 -11.14 15.36
C TYR A 336 -24.49 -9.90 15.84
N LEU A 337 -24.52 -8.77 15.13
CA LEU A 337 -23.80 -7.56 15.53
C LEU A 337 -24.26 -7.02 16.88
N THR A 338 -23.30 -6.52 17.67
CA THR A 338 -23.63 -5.78 18.90
C THR A 338 -24.43 -4.52 18.57
N ALA A 339 -25.24 -4.07 19.53
CA ALA A 339 -25.98 -2.81 19.39
C ALA A 339 -25.05 -1.60 19.18
N ALA A 340 -23.84 -1.64 19.76
CA ALA A 340 -22.84 -0.58 19.61
C ALA A 340 -22.29 -0.54 18.19
N ASP A 341 -21.86 -1.69 17.65
CA ASP A 341 -21.34 -1.77 16.28
C ASP A 341 -22.42 -1.40 15.26
N LYS A 342 -23.65 -1.94 15.43
CA LYS A 342 -24.79 -1.58 14.57
C LYS A 342 -25.08 -0.08 14.61
N SER A 343 -25.02 0.55 15.79
CA SER A 343 -25.22 1.99 15.91
C SER A 343 -24.10 2.77 15.21
N LEU A 344 -22.84 2.38 15.40
CA LEU A 344 -21.69 3.06 14.80
C LEU A 344 -21.70 2.94 13.28
N ILE A 345 -21.95 1.73 12.73
CA ILE A 345 -22.05 1.51 11.28
C ILE A 345 -23.12 2.41 10.66
N LEU A 346 -24.27 2.55 11.31
CA LEU A 346 -25.38 3.35 10.77
C LEU A 346 -25.19 4.86 10.93
N SER A 347 -24.45 5.32 11.96
CA SER A 347 -24.23 6.73 12.21
C SER A 347 -22.96 7.28 11.56
N ASP A 348 -21.89 6.48 11.54
CA ASP A 348 -20.56 6.84 11.06
C ASP A 348 -19.79 5.59 10.61
N TYR A 349 -20.14 5.12 9.41
CA TYR A 349 -19.49 3.97 8.80
C TYR A 349 -17.99 4.19 8.55
N SER A 350 -17.58 5.44 8.29
CA SER A 350 -16.17 5.77 8.08
C SER A 350 -15.36 5.53 9.35
N GLU A 351 -15.89 5.90 10.51
CA GLU A 351 -15.22 5.65 11.79
C GLU A 351 -15.18 4.14 12.12
N TYR A 352 -16.25 3.39 11.83
CA TYR A 352 -16.24 1.93 11.96
C TYR A 352 -15.13 1.29 11.11
N SER A 353 -15.02 1.69 9.85
CA SER A 353 -13.99 1.17 8.93
C SER A 353 -12.57 1.57 9.36
N LYS A 354 -12.36 2.81 9.81
CA LYS A 354 -11.09 3.27 10.36
C LYS A 354 -10.68 2.44 11.58
N ALA A 355 -11.62 2.17 12.49
CA ALA A 355 -11.36 1.34 13.66
C ALA A 355 -10.94 -0.09 13.27
N ARG A 356 -11.48 -0.63 12.17
CA ARG A 356 -11.05 -1.93 11.65
C ARG A 356 -9.60 -1.93 11.16
N VAL A 357 -9.21 -0.92 10.39
CA VAL A 357 -7.80 -0.78 9.93
C VAL A 357 -6.87 -0.61 11.12
N ASN A 358 -7.28 0.13 12.15
CA ASN A 358 -6.49 0.28 13.37
C ASN A 358 -6.25 -1.06 14.08
N ARG A 359 -7.28 -1.92 14.19
CA ARG A 359 -7.10 -3.28 14.74
C ARG A 359 -6.10 -4.09 13.93
N PHE A 360 -6.18 -4.01 12.60
CA PHE A 360 -5.23 -4.68 11.70
C PHE A 360 -3.79 -4.20 11.90
N VAL A 361 -3.56 -2.90 11.80
CA VAL A 361 -2.23 -2.30 12.00
C VAL A 361 -1.70 -2.66 13.39
N THR A 362 -2.54 -2.57 14.42
CA THR A 362 -2.16 -2.93 15.79
C THR A 362 -1.79 -4.40 15.91
N ALA A 363 -2.58 -5.31 15.36
CA ALA A 363 -2.31 -6.74 15.41
C ALA A 363 -1.03 -7.11 14.65
N ARG A 364 -0.77 -6.48 13.50
CA ARG A 364 0.46 -6.69 12.73
C ARG A 364 1.70 -6.17 13.44
N VAL A 365 1.63 -4.94 13.97
CA VAL A 365 2.76 -4.32 14.70
C VAL A 365 3.04 -5.06 16.00
N LYS A 366 2.02 -5.40 16.81
CA LYS A 366 2.20 -6.15 18.06
C LYS A 366 2.47 -7.64 17.87
N GLY A 367 2.20 -8.19 16.69
CA GLY A 367 2.59 -9.56 16.33
C GLY A 367 4.10 -9.70 16.12
N ILE A 368 4.82 -8.59 15.98
CA ILE A 368 6.28 -8.56 15.93
C ILE A 368 6.79 -8.50 17.37
N ASP A 369 7.56 -9.51 17.78
CA ASP A 369 8.34 -9.46 19.01
C ASP A 369 9.54 -8.53 18.81
N LEU A 370 9.31 -7.23 19.03
CA LEU A 370 10.30 -6.19 18.74
C LEU A 370 11.50 -6.32 19.68
N SER A 371 11.27 -6.59 20.96
CA SER A 371 12.32 -6.82 21.95
C SER A 371 13.22 -8.00 21.55
N ALA A 372 12.65 -9.15 21.18
CA ALA A 372 13.44 -10.29 20.71
C ALA A 372 14.22 -9.96 19.44
N LYS A 373 13.62 -9.24 18.48
CA LYS A 373 14.31 -8.78 17.27
C LYS A 373 15.48 -7.84 17.57
N ILE A 374 15.32 -6.93 18.54
CA ILE A 374 16.42 -6.05 18.98
C ILE A 374 17.54 -6.90 19.57
N SER A 375 17.23 -7.83 20.48
CA SER A 375 18.22 -8.73 21.08
C SER A 375 18.95 -9.58 20.03
N ASP A 376 18.23 -10.17 19.07
CA ASP A 376 18.79 -11.00 17.99
C ASP A 376 19.67 -10.19 17.02
N ILE A 377 19.20 -9.02 16.57
CA ILE A 377 20.00 -8.16 15.67
C ILE A 377 21.31 -7.73 16.32
N VAL A 378 21.26 -7.43 17.62
CA VAL A 378 22.42 -6.90 18.34
C VAL A 378 23.38 -8.01 18.73
N PHE A 379 22.91 -9.08 19.37
CA PHE A 379 23.73 -10.11 20.04
C PHE A 379 23.58 -11.54 19.50
N GLY A 380 22.66 -11.76 18.57
CA GLY A 380 22.32 -13.09 18.03
C GLY A 380 22.04 -14.11 19.14
N GLU A 381 22.73 -15.24 19.10
CA GLU A 381 22.53 -16.33 20.07
C GLU A 381 23.12 -16.04 21.47
N SER A 382 23.94 -14.98 21.63
CA SER A 382 24.72 -14.72 22.85
C SER A 382 24.29 -13.46 23.59
N ILE A 383 22.99 -13.35 23.89
CA ILE A 383 22.38 -12.19 24.57
C ILE A 383 22.91 -12.05 26.02
N PRO A 384 23.43 -10.88 26.42
CA PRO A 384 23.86 -10.62 27.80
C PRO A 384 22.73 -10.71 28.82
N GLU A 385 23.03 -11.21 30.02
CA GLU A 385 22.05 -11.30 31.12
C GLU A 385 21.48 -9.91 31.47
N GLY A 386 20.15 -9.79 31.40
CA GLY A 386 19.42 -8.56 31.70
C GLY A 386 19.22 -7.61 30.52
N PHE A 387 19.83 -7.85 29.35
CA PHE A 387 19.62 -7.01 28.17
C PHE A 387 18.17 -7.06 27.66
N ASP A 388 17.51 -8.21 27.77
CA ASP A 388 16.10 -8.35 27.35
C ASP A 388 15.18 -7.36 28.08
N ALA A 389 15.48 -7.00 29.34
CA ALA A 389 14.72 -5.98 30.06
C ALA A 389 14.88 -4.57 29.43
N VAL A 390 16.06 -4.26 28.90
CA VAL A 390 16.30 -3.00 28.17
C VAL A 390 15.58 -3.01 26.82
N ALA A 391 15.58 -4.16 26.13
CA ALA A 391 14.85 -4.32 24.86
C ALA A 391 13.32 -4.20 25.07
N GLU A 392 12.78 -4.82 26.13
CA GLU A 392 11.38 -4.70 26.54
C GLU A 392 11.02 -3.25 26.92
N GLU A 393 11.91 -2.52 27.61
CA GLU A 393 11.71 -1.11 27.94
C GLU A 393 11.62 -0.24 26.67
N ILE A 394 12.50 -0.46 25.69
CA ILE A 394 12.48 0.24 24.40
C ILE A 394 11.19 -0.06 23.66
N GLU A 395 10.76 -1.33 23.60
CA GLU A 395 9.49 -1.72 22.97
C GLU A 395 8.28 -1.04 23.64
N GLN A 396 8.25 -0.98 24.97
CA GLN A 396 7.20 -0.27 25.72
C GLN A 396 7.17 1.22 25.38
N PHE A 397 8.33 1.85 25.22
CA PHE A 397 8.41 3.25 24.78
C PHE A 397 7.91 3.42 23.34
N VAL A 398 8.26 2.52 22.41
CA VAL A 398 7.77 2.56 21.02
C VAL A 398 6.23 2.60 20.99
N PHE A 399 5.57 1.82 21.86
CA PHE A 399 4.10 1.77 21.94
C PHE A 399 3.47 2.76 22.93
N SER A 400 4.25 3.67 23.50
CA SER A 400 3.75 4.70 24.41
C SER A 400 2.96 5.78 23.65
N PRO A 401 2.03 6.48 24.32
CA PRO A 401 1.27 7.54 23.68
C PRO A 401 2.19 8.69 23.26
N PHE A 402 1.78 9.45 22.24
CA PHE A 402 2.52 10.65 21.83
C PHE A 402 2.36 11.81 22.80
N LYS A 403 1.30 11.81 23.63
CA LYS A 403 1.02 12.86 24.63
C LYS A 403 0.53 12.29 25.95
N GLY A 404 0.74 13.05 27.03
CA GLY A 404 0.32 12.69 28.37
C GLY A 404 1.50 12.21 29.23
N GLU A 405 1.18 11.53 30.33
CA GLU A 405 2.18 10.93 31.21
C GLU A 405 2.81 9.70 30.53
N GLY A 406 4.14 9.55 30.62
CA GLY A 406 4.91 8.49 29.98
C GLY A 406 5.00 8.60 28.46
N SER A 407 4.80 9.80 27.90
CA SER A 407 4.66 10.00 26.46
C SER A 407 5.94 10.46 25.76
N TYR A 408 5.94 10.36 24.42
CA TYR A 408 6.98 10.95 23.57
C TYR A 408 7.14 12.45 23.85
N ALA A 409 6.03 13.19 23.95
CA ALA A 409 6.06 14.63 24.24
C ALA A 409 6.64 14.94 25.63
N GLU A 410 6.36 14.12 26.65
CA GLU A 410 6.95 14.32 27.98
C GLU A 410 8.45 14.05 27.97
N PHE A 411 8.87 12.92 27.37
CA PHE A 411 10.28 12.55 27.24
C PHE A 411 11.09 13.61 26.48
N MET A 412 10.65 14.01 25.29
CA MET A 412 11.38 15.01 24.51
C MET A 412 11.44 16.37 25.22
N LYS A 413 10.39 16.72 25.99
CA LYS A 413 10.34 17.97 26.74
C LYS A 413 11.32 18.01 27.89
N SER A 414 11.72 16.88 28.48
CA SER A 414 12.79 16.86 29.49
C SER A 414 14.14 17.30 28.91
N TYR A 415 14.31 17.21 27.59
CA TYR A 415 15.47 17.69 26.84
C TYR A 415 15.23 19.05 26.14
N GLY A 416 14.09 19.69 26.41
CA GLY A 416 13.74 21.02 25.88
C GLY A 416 13.18 21.02 24.45
N TYR A 417 12.64 19.90 23.97
CA TYR A 417 12.05 19.78 22.65
C TYR A 417 10.54 19.51 22.72
N ASP A 418 9.77 20.14 21.83
CA ASP A 418 8.33 19.94 21.73
C ASP A 418 8.01 18.93 20.61
N PHE A 419 7.46 17.76 20.98
CA PHE A 419 6.93 16.80 20.01
C PHE A 419 5.79 17.42 19.19
N PRO A 420 5.74 17.22 17.86
CA PRO A 420 4.74 17.87 17.01
C PRO A 420 3.32 17.44 17.34
N ASP A 421 2.45 18.41 17.61
CA ASP A 421 1.02 18.18 17.80
C ASP A 421 0.28 18.14 16.44
N ASN A 422 0.28 16.96 15.82
CA ASN A 422 -0.39 16.72 14.53
C ASN A 422 -1.73 15.97 14.65
N GLY A 423 -2.24 15.85 15.89
CA GLY A 423 -3.54 15.24 16.18
C GLY A 423 -3.57 13.72 16.28
N TYR A 424 -2.42 13.05 16.36
CA TYR A 424 -2.31 11.59 16.57
C TYR A 424 -2.15 11.27 18.06
N GLY A 425 -2.82 10.22 18.54
CA GLY A 425 -2.73 9.76 19.93
C GLY A 425 -1.48 8.92 20.19
N ASP A 426 -1.16 8.03 19.26
CA ASP A 426 -0.02 7.10 19.32
C ASP A 426 0.44 6.65 17.92
N ILE A 427 1.41 5.73 17.87
CA ILE A 427 1.93 5.18 16.62
C ILE A 427 0.88 4.38 15.84
N PHE A 428 -0.07 3.74 16.50
CA PHE A 428 -1.12 2.97 15.82
C PHE A 428 -2.10 3.89 15.10
N ASP A 429 -2.50 5.00 15.72
CA ASP A 429 -3.31 6.04 15.08
C ASP A 429 -2.62 6.61 13.84
N LEU A 430 -1.33 6.90 13.95
CA LEU A 430 -0.53 7.44 12.85
C LEU A 430 -0.42 6.44 11.69
N MET A 431 -0.03 5.20 11.98
CA MET A 431 0.13 4.17 10.96
C MET A 431 -1.21 3.77 10.32
N THR A 432 -2.32 3.83 11.07
CA THR A 432 -3.67 3.65 10.52
C THR A 432 -4.00 4.72 9.47
N ASP A 433 -3.71 5.99 9.76
CA ASP A 433 -3.98 7.10 8.84
C ASP A 433 -3.08 7.06 7.60
N ILE A 434 -1.81 6.64 7.76
CA ILE A 434 -0.90 6.37 6.64
C ILE A 434 -1.46 5.26 5.76
N ALA A 435 -1.80 4.10 6.34
CA ALA A 435 -2.33 2.96 5.61
C ALA A 435 -3.60 3.30 4.83
N LEU A 436 -4.56 4.01 5.47
CA LEU A 436 -5.78 4.47 4.80
C LEU A 436 -5.49 5.36 3.57
N LYS A 437 -4.49 6.23 3.66
CA LYS A 437 -4.12 7.12 2.56
C LYS A 437 -3.51 6.37 1.38
N VAL A 438 -2.64 5.41 1.67
CA VAL A 438 -2.05 4.51 0.67
C VAL A 438 -3.15 3.69 -0.01
N PHE A 439 -4.03 3.03 0.76
CA PHE A 439 -5.13 2.25 0.17
C PHE A 439 -6.08 3.09 -0.69
N ASP A 440 -6.21 4.39 -0.39
CA ASP A 440 -7.05 5.33 -1.15
C ASP A 440 -6.38 5.82 -2.46
N GLY A 441 -5.14 5.45 -2.79
CA GLY A 441 -4.38 5.99 -3.93
C GLY A 441 -3.95 7.42 -3.65
N GLY A 442 -3.05 7.54 -2.68
CA GLY A 442 -2.69 8.80 -2.02
C GLY A 442 -1.24 8.80 -1.57
N GLU A 443 -0.41 7.99 -2.22
CA GLU A 443 1.01 7.71 -1.97
C GLU A 443 1.95 8.88 -2.25
N ASN A 444 1.53 10.12 -2.04
CA ASN A 444 2.45 11.26 -1.96
C ASN A 444 2.39 11.89 -0.57
N LEU A 445 2.86 11.13 0.42
CA LEU A 445 2.86 11.59 1.81
C LEU A 445 4.04 12.52 2.14
N LYS A 446 4.91 12.85 1.17
CA LYS A 446 6.08 13.70 1.39
C LYS A 446 5.69 15.06 1.96
N GLY A 447 6.33 15.44 3.07
CA GLY A 447 6.08 16.72 3.74
C GLY A 447 4.72 16.84 4.44
N THR A 448 3.91 15.78 4.49
CA THR A 448 2.64 15.76 5.21
C THR A 448 2.85 15.67 6.73
N LYS A 449 1.80 15.99 7.50
CA LYS A 449 1.83 15.87 8.96
C LYS A 449 2.07 14.42 9.44
N GLN A 450 1.69 13.43 8.64
CA GLN A 450 1.93 12.02 8.89
C GLN A 450 3.43 11.77 8.96
N MET A 451 4.14 12.13 7.89
CA MET A 451 5.58 11.92 7.77
C MET A 451 6.37 12.78 8.78
N GLN A 452 5.92 14.00 9.05
CA GLN A 452 6.51 14.83 10.11
C GLN A 452 6.39 14.17 11.50
N THR A 453 5.23 13.56 11.80
CA THR A 453 5.02 12.86 13.08
C THR A 453 5.83 11.57 13.15
N LEU A 454 5.92 10.82 12.04
CA LEU A 454 6.72 9.59 11.95
C LEU A 454 8.20 9.88 12.16
N SER A 455 8.75 10.90 11.49
CA SER A 455 10.14 11.33 11.71
C SER A 455 10.38 11.72 13.17
N ALA A 456 9.50 12.54 13.76
CA ALA A 456 9.63 12.93 15.16
C ALA A 456 9.54 11.72 16.13
N ALA A 457 8.67 10.74 15.84
CA ALA A 457 8.56 9.52 16.61
C ALA A 457 9.86 8.69 16.54
N ILE A 458 10.42 8.51 15.34
CA ILE A 458 11.70 7.79 15.17
C ILE A 458 12.83 8.49 15.91
N LYS A 459 12.94 9.82 15.80
CA LYS A 459 13.92 10.60 16.58
C LYS A 459 13.76 10.41 18.08
N ALA A 460 12.52 10.41 18.58
CA ALA A 460 12.25 10.18 19.99
C ALA A 460 12.66 8.77 20.43
N VAL A 461 12.38 7.73 19.63
CA VAL A 461 12.82 6.35 19.90
C VAL A 461 14.35 6.28 19.95
N PHE A 462 15.05 6.86 18.97
CA PHE A 462 16.52 6.91 18.99
C PHE A 462 17.04 7.61 20.25
N ALA A 463 16.50 8.79 20.58
CA ALA A 463 16.86 9.49 21.81
C ALA A 463 16.57 8.65 23.07
N TYR A 464 15.46 7.92 23.09
CA TYR A 464 15.10 7.03 24.21
C TYR A 464 16.11 5.90 24.37
N VAL A 465 16.55 5.25 23.28
CA VAL A 465 17.60 4.22 23.31
C VAL A 465 18.89 4.75 23.95
N TYR A 466 19.28 5.99 23.68
CA TYR A 466 20.46 6.59 24.34
C TYR A 466 20.25 6.87 25.84
N SER A 467 18.99 7.02 26.27
CA SER A 467 18.65 7.25 27.68
C SER A 467 18.59 5.97 28.53
N THR A 468 18.57 4.79 27.90
CA THR A 468 18.60 3.49 28.58
C THR A 468 20.02 2.93 28.71
N ASP A 469 20.15 1.78 29.37
CA ASP A 469 21.43 1.05 29.53
C ASP A 469 21.90 0.35 28.24
N PHE A 470 21.23 0.55 27.10
CA PHE A 470 21.53 -0.13 25.83
C PHE A 470 23.01 -0.02 25.43
N PHE A 471 23.59 1.19 25.47
CA PHE A 471 24.99 1.40 25.12
C PHE A 471 25.98 0.95 26.21
N ASP A 472 25.54 0.80 27.45
CA ASP A 472 26.36 0.20 28.51
C ASP A 472 26.56 -1.29 28.24
N TYR A 473 25.50 -2.00 27.85
CA TYR A 473 25.57 -3.40 27.42
C TYR A 473 26.45 -3.58 26.17
N LEU A 474 26.29 -2.73 25.15
CA LEU A 474 27.15 -2.75 23.97
C LEU A 474 28.62 -2.48 24.31
N SER A 475 28.88 -1.51 25.19
CA SER A 475 30.23 -1.21 25.64
C SER A 475 30.86 -2.38 26.37
N ASP A 476 30.10 -3.07 27.23
CA ASP A 476 30.61 -4.18 28.00
C ASP A 476 30.85 -5.43 27.14
N ALA A 477 29.97 -5.71 26.17
CA ALA A 477 30.06 -6.85 25.27
C ALA A 477 31.15 -6.66 24.20
N TYR A 478 31.05 -5.58 23.42
CA TYR A 478 31.87 -5.36 22.23
C TYR A 478 33.06 -4.45 22.45
N LYS A 479 33.19 -3.89 23.66
CA LYS A 479 34.18 -2.85 23.94
C LYS A 479 33.93 -1.70 22.97
N VAL A 480 32.71 -1.22 22.81
CA VAL A 480 32.46 0.06 22.14
C VAL A 480 32.63 1.20 23.14
N THR A 481 33.04 2.39 22.71
CA THR A 481 33.14 3.56 23.58
C THR A 481 31.76 3.92 24.12
N ARG A 482 31.64 4.32 25.39
CA ARG A 482 30.35 4.78 25.92
C ARG A 482 30.07 6.21 25.41
N PRO A 483 28.91 6.47 24.80
CA PRO A 483 28.58 7.81 24.34
C PRO A 483 28.28 8.73 25.53
N ASP A 484 28.42 10.03 25.32
CA ASP A 484 27.82 11.04 26.21
C ASP A 484 26.33 11.15 25.85
N SER A 485 25.50 10.28 26.42
CA SER A 485 24.08 10.14 26.05
C SER A 485 23.32 11.45 26.09
N ASP A 486 23.48 12.26 27.15
CA ASP A 486 22.79 13.55 27.27
C ASP A 486 23.18 14.51 26.14
N LYS A 487 24.46 14.51 25.76
CA LYS A 487 24.95 15.30 24.64
C LYS A 487 24.43 14.77 23.31
N VAL A 488 24.42 13.45 23.09
CA VAL A 488 23.88 12.83 21.87
C VAL A 488 22.41 13.14 21.70
N ILE A 489 21.60 12.94 22.76
CA ILE A 489 20.17 13.27 22.77
C ILE A 489 19.96 14.76 22.49
N SER A 490 20.72 15.63 23.18
CA SER A 490 20.61 17.08 22.96
C SER A 490 20.94 17.47 21.53
N LEU A 491 22.02 16.95 20.92
CA LEU A 491 22.35 17.23 19.52
C LEU A 491 21.27 16.70 18.56
N LEU A 492 20.82 15.47 18.77
CA LEU A 492 19.80 14.82 17.95
C LEU A 492 18.51 15.63 17.95
N LEU A 493 18.02 16.02 19.13
CA LEU A 493 16.73 16.72 19.26
C LEU A 493 16.82 18.21 18.93
N GLN A 494 17.94 18.89 19.19
CA GLN A 494 18.04 20.35 19.00
C GLN A 494 18.57 20.77 17.64
N SER A 495 19.32 19.91 16.96
CA SER A 495 20.01 20.27 15.72
C SER A 495 19.79 19.30 14.58
N ASP A 496 18.95 18.26 14.77
CA ASP A 496 18.68 17.21 13.80
C ASP A 496 19.96 16.52 13.30
N LYS A 497 21.01 16.53 14.12
CA LYS A 497 22.34 16.04 13.76
C LYS A 497 22.81 14.94 14.67
N LEU A 498 23.52 13.98 14.09
CA LEU A 498 24.20 12.92 14.81
C LEU A 498 25.70 12.96 14.49
N ASN A 499 26.54 13.08 15.51
CA ASN A 499 27.99 12.95 15.34
C ASN A 499 28.40 11.48 15.57
N LEU A 500 28.78 10.80 14.50
CA LEU A 500 29.05 9.37 14.46
C LEU A 500 30.22 8.92 15.35
N LEU A 501 31.24 9.78 15.54
CA LEU A 501 32.38 9.48 16.41
C LEU A 501 32.02 9.56 17.89
N SER A 502 31.12 10.47 18.26
CA SER A 502 30.74 10.67 19.67
C SER A 502 29.46 9.94 20.08
N SER A 503 28.72 9.37 19.12
CA SER A 503 27.48 8.64 19.37
C SER A 503 27.71 7.15 19.61
N SER A 504 28.90 6.63 19.31
CA SER A 504 29.21 5.19 19.39
C SER A 504 28.36 4.31 18.46
N LEU A 505 27.52 4.91 17.61
CA LEU A 505 26.58 4.18 16.74
C LEU A 505 27.33 3.39 15.66
N VAL A 506 28.30 4.01 14.99
CA VAL A 506 29.05 3.35 13.90
C VAL A 506 29.86 2.19 14.44
N ASP A 507 30.53 2.37 15.57
CA ASP A 507 31.29 1.32 16.25
C ASP A 507 30.37 0.16 16.67
N ALA A 508 29.18 0.45 17.19
CA ALA A 508 28.19 -0.57 17.57
C ALA A 508 27.69 -1.36 16.35
N LEU A 509 27.31 -0.68 15.27
CA LEU A 509 26.77 -1.31 14.06
C LEU A 509 27.73 -2.34 13.44
N LEU A 510 29.05 -2.12 13.52
CA LEU A 510 30.04 -3.06 13.01
C LEU A 510 30.05 -4.41 13.74
N HIS A 511 29.49 -4.46 14.95
CA HIS A 511 29.48 -5.64 15.81
C HIS A 511 28.13 -6.33 15.87
N PHE A 512 27.09 -5.76 15.26
CA PHE A 512 25.80 -6.42 15.13
C PHE A 512 25.98 -7.69 14.31
N ASP A 513 25.43 -8.81 14.78
CA ASP A 513 25.66 -10.12 14.17
C ASP A 513 25.24 -10.13 12.70
N ALA A 514 24.12 -9.51 12.36
CA ALA A 514 23.66 -9.38 10.98
C ALA A 514 24.70 -8.68 10.06
N VAL A 515 25.35 -7.62 10.56
CA VAL A 515 26.39 -6.89 9.80
C VAL A 515 27.66 -7.72 9.71
N THR A 516 28.07 -8.33 10.83
CA THR A 516 29.24 -9.19 10.92
C THR A 516 29.13 -10.39 9.96
N ASP A 517 27.95 -10.99 9.87
CA ASP A 517 27.66 -12.11 8.98
C ASP A 517 27.73 -11.71 7.52
N ILE A 518 27.14 -10.58 7.13
CA ILE A 518 27.24 -10.05 5.75
C ILE A 518 28.71 -9.81 5.40
N LEU A 519 29.46 -9.17 6.30
CA LEU A 519 30.88 -8.93 6.11
C LEU A 519 31.61 -10.27 5.92
N ASN A 520 31.35 -11.28 6.76
CA ASN A 520 32.05 -12.56 6.79
C ASN A 520 31.70 -13.55 5.69
N THR A 521 30.46 -13.55 5.22
CA THR A 521 29.96 -14.52 4.25
C THR A 521 29.98 -13.99 2.81
N SER A 522 29.94 -12.68 2.60
CA SER A 522 29.90 -12.10 1.26
C SER A 522 31.24 -12.26 0.52
N SER A 523 31.17 -12.85 -0.68
CA SER A 523 32.31 -12.98 -1.58
C SER A 523 32.54 -11.74 -2.46
N SER A 524 31.68 -10.72 -2.32
CA SER A 524 31.70 -9.49 -3.11
C SER A 524 33.04 -8.77 -3.00
N SER A 525 33.56 -8.33 -4.14
CA SER A 525 34.77 -7.49 -4.21
C SER A 525 34.61 -6.21 -3.40
N LEU A 526 33.39 -5.68 -3.27
CA LEU A 526 33.08 -4.48 -2.50
C LEU A 526 33.19 -4.73 -0.99
N VAL A 527 32.62 -5.83 -0.50
CA VAL A 527 32.73 -6.23 0.91
C VAL A 527 34.18 -6.49 1.30
N LYS A 528 35.00 -7.04 0.40
CA LYS A 528 36.45 -7.20 0.62
C LYS A 528 37.18 -5.87 0.74
N ILE A 529 36.78 -4.85 -0.03
CA ILE A 529 37.34 -3.49 0.08
C ILE A 529 36.92 -2.87 1.41
N LEU A 530 35.63 -2.88 1.74
CA LEU A 530 35.10 -2.37 3.01
C LEU A 530 35.85 -2.99 4.20
N LYS A 531 35.98 -4.32 4.23
CA LYS A 531 36.74 -5.06 5.25
C LYS A 531 38.20 -4.65 5.38
N ALA A 532 38.85 -4.28 4.29
CA ALA A 532 40.26 -3.90 4.32
C ALA A 532 40.48 -2.54 5.01
N TYR A 533 39.45 -1.71 5.05
CA TYR A 533 39.46 -0.38 5.66
C TYR A 533 38.78 -0.31 7.03
N LEU A 534 38.11 -1.39 7.47
CA LEU A 534 37.57 -1.47 8.82
C LEU A 534 38.72 -1.53 9.86
N PRO A 535 38.62 -0.76 10.96
CA PRO A 535 39.59 -0.82 12.06
C PRO A 535 39.61 -2.23 12.67
N LYS A 536 40.81 -2.73 13.00
CA LYS A 536 41.00 -4.13 13.46
C LYS A 536 40.42 -4.41 14.85
N ASP A 537 40.29 -3.36 15.64
CA ASP A 537 39.64 -3.33 16.94
C ASP A 537 38.17 -2.89 16.84
N GLY A 538 37.66 -2.66 15.62
CA GLY A 538 36.27 -2.34 15.36
C GLY A 538 35.84 -0.93 15.77
N ARG A 539 36.79 -0.02 16.02
CA ARG A 539 36.52 1.34 16.52
C ARG A 539 37.07 2.42 15.62
N PHE A 540 36.29 3.46 15.38
CA PHE A 540 36.75 4.67 14.71
C PHE A 540 37.15 5.73 15.75
N ASP A 541 38.45 5.88 16.00
CA ASP A 541 38.97 6.78 17.04
C ASP A 541 39.33 8.19 16.50
N SER A 542 39.25 8.39 15.19
CA SER A 542 39.62 9.65 14.52
C SER A 542 38.75 9.99 13.33
N THR A 543 38.63 11.30 13.04
CA THR A 543 37.95 11.80 11.84
C THR A 543 38.64 11.30 10.57
N GLU A 544 39.96 11.10 10.58
CA GLU A 544 40.70 10.53 9.46
C GLU A 544 40.28 9.08 9.15
N GLU A 545 40.20 8.21 10.15
CA GLU A 545 39.77 6.82 9.97
C GLU A 545 38.32 6.73 9.48
N LEU A 546 37.44 7.55 10.07
CA LEU A 546 36.05 7.63 9.63
C LEU A 546 35.95 8.15 8.19
N ASN A 547 36.76 9.12 7.78
CA ASN A 547 36.78 9.62 6.40
C ASN A 547 37.22 8.57 5.38
N VAL A 548 38.17 7.71 5.74
CA VAL A 548 38.58 6.61 4.86
C VAL A 548 37.40 5.66 4.62
N PHE A 549 36.62 5.34 5.66
CA PHE A 549 35.40 4.57 5.52
C PHE A 549 34.32 5.30 4.70
N LEU A 550 34.02 6.56 5.03
CA LEU A 550 33.00 7.36 4.34
C LEU A 550 33.38 7.71 2.89
N SER A 551 34.66 7.65 2.52
CA SER A 551 35.07 7.78 1.10
C SER A 551 34.53 6.65 0.21
N LEU A 552 34.02 5.57 0.80
CA LEU A 552 33.35 4.47 0.12
C LEU A 552 31.84 4.72 -0.07
N ILE A 553 31.29 5.87 0.39
CA ILE A 553 29.88 6.24 0.19
C ILE A 553 29.43 6.02 -1.27
N PRO A 554 30.11 6.49 -2.32
CA PRO A 554 29.67 6.27 -3.71
C PRO A 554 29.53 4.80 -4.11
N VAL A 555 30.26 3.91 -3.43
CA VAL A 555 30.15 2.46 -3.60
C VAL A 555 28.91 1.92 -2.87
N LEU A 556 28.60 2.44 -1.69
CA LEU A 556 27.41 2.10 -0.92
C LEU A 556 26.14 2.62 -1.61
N GLU A 557 26.16 3.82 -2.18
CA GLU A 557 25.05 4.39 -2.94
C GLU A 557 24.68 3.50 -4.13
N LEU A 558 25.68 2.98 -4.85
CA LEU A 558 25.46 2.01 -5.94
C LEU A 558 24.83 0.69 -5.47
N MET A 559 25.04 0.31 -4.20
CA MET A 559 24.52 -0.93 -3.63
C MET A 559 23.10 -0.79 -3.09
N PHE A 560 22.76 0.37 -2.55
CA PHE A 560 21.51 0.60 -1.84
C PHE A 560 20.54 1.50 -2.62
N ASP A 561 20.96 2.07 -3.77
CA ASP A 561 20.21 3.05 -4.56
C ASP A 561 19.75 4.26 -3.71
N VAL A 562 20.52 4.60 -2.68
CA VAL A 562 20.30 5.76 -1.81
C VAL A 562 21.50 6.67 -1.95
N ASP A 563 21.24 7.92 -2.29
CA ASP A 563 22.20 9.01 -2.36
C ASP A 563 22.49 9.51 -0.93
N LEU A 564 23.60 9.04 -0.36
CA LEU A 564 23.94 9.15 1.07
C LEU A 564 24.83 10.36 1.35
N ASP A 565 25.69 10.76 0.40
CA ASP A 565 26.69 11.81 0.56
C ASP A 565 26.09 13.14 1.04
N LYS A 566 24.91 13.51 0.54
CA LYS A 566 24.21 14.77 0.83
C LYS A 566 23.79 14.92 2.29
N TYR A 567 23.80 13.84 3.06
CA TYR A 567 23.45 13.85 4.48
C TYR A 567 24.67 13.99 5.39
N PHE A 568 25.89 13.86 4.87
CA PHE A 568 27.10 14.04 5.65
C PHE A 568 27.59 15.48 5.54
N GLU A 569 27.87 16.11 6.68
CA GLU A 569 28.47 17.44 6.68
C GLU A 569 29.90 17.39 6.16
N GLU A 570 30.17 18.15 5.11
CA GLU A 570 31.49 18.30 4.53
C GLU A 570 32.24 19.50 5.11
N GLN A 571 33.56 19.39 5.14
CA GLN A 571 34.49 20.48 5.37
C GLN A 571 35.52 20.53 4.23
N THR A 572 35.84 21.75 3.79
CA THR A 572 36.83 21.98 2.73
C THR A 572 38.06 22.66 3.30
N ASP A 573 39.24 22.08 3.07
CA ASP A 573 40.54 22.70 3.33
C ASP A 573 41.35 22.77 2.03
N GLY A 574 41.39 23.95 1.41
CA GLY A 574 42.03 24.15 0.10
C GLY A 574 41.27 23.45 -1.04
N GLU A 575 41.92 22.49 -1.70
CA GLU A 575 41.32 21.66 -2.77
C GLU A 575 40.77 20.31 -2.27
N TYR A 576 40.87 20.02 -0.96
CA TYR A 576 40.44 18.76 -0.39
C TYR A 576 39.11 18.91 0.36
N THR A 577 38.12 18.10 -0.01
CA THR A 577 36.85 17.94 0.72
C THR A 577 36.91 16.66 1.56
N SER A 578 36.45 16.74 2.81
CA SER A 578 36.34 15.61 3.73
C SER A 578 35.05 15.71 4.54
N TYR A 579 34.54 14.60 5.04
CA TYR A 579 33.39 14.56 5.93
C TYR A 579 33.78 14.87 7.38
N THR A 580 32.95 15.62 8.09
CA THR A 580 33.18 15.95 9.50
C THR A 580 32.81 14.80 10.45
N GLY A 581 32.09 13.79 9.95
CA GLY A 581 31.48 12.73 10.75
C GLY A 581 30.15 13.11 11.39
N VAL A 582 29.62 14.30 11.09
CA VAL A 582 28.27 14.73 11.45
C VAL A 582 27.32 14.39 10.31
N VAL A 583 26.19 13.77 10.65
CA VAL A 583 25.10 13.40 9.74
C VAL A 583 23.88 14.26 10.03
N ASP A 584 23.26 14.82 9.00
CA ASP A 584 21.87 15.29 9.02
C ASP A 584 20.97 14.07 9.23
N PHE A 585 20.61 13.83 10.49
CA PHE A 585 19.88 12.64 10.90
C PHE A 585 18.44 12.69 10.40
N ASP A 586 17.81 13.86 10.36
CA ASP A 586 16.46 14.00 9.81
C ASP A 586 16.44 13.73 8.31
N GLY A 587 17.41 14.29 7.59
CA GLY A 587 17.61 14.01 6.17
C GLY A 587 17.86 12.52 5.92
N PHE A 588 18.76 11.91 6.68
CA PHE A 588 19.09 10.48 6.56
C PHE A 588 17.89 9.56 6.86
N VAL A 589 17.17 9.79 7.96
CA VAL A 589 15.95 9.03 8.31
C VAL A 589 14.89 9.25 7.24
N SER A 590 14.73 10.47 6.75
CA SER A 590 13.82 10.77 5.65
C SER A 590 14.20 10.01 4.38
N ALA A 591 15.49 9.93 4.02
CA ALA A 591 15.95 9.14 2.86
C ALA A 591 15.67 7.65 3.04
N PHE A 592 16.07 7.09 4.18
CA PHE A 592 15.94 5.67 4.44
C PHE A 592 14.48 5.21 4.47
N LEU A 593 13.60 6.04 5.02
CA LEU A 593 12.16 5.78 4.99
C LEU A 593 11.59 6.04 3.58
N PHE A 594 11.75 7.24 3.05
CA PHE A 594 11.00 7.71 1.88
C PHE A 594 11.60 7.28 0.55
N ASP A 595 12.92 7.13 0.45
CA ASP A 595 13.57 6.67 -0.77
C ASP A 595 13.89 5.15 -0.71
N GLY A 596 13.63 4.50 0.44
CA GLY A 596 13.89 3.08 0.68
C GLY A 596 12.65 2.31 1.15
N ALA A 597 12.42 2.24 2.47
CA ALA A 597 11.50 1.29 3.10
C ALA A 597 10.00 1.52 2.84
N VAL A 598 9.60 2.74 2.48
CA VAL A 598 8.21 3.11 2.18
C VAL A 598 8.11 3.96 0.91
N LYS A 599 9.02 3.76 -0.04
CA LYS A 599 9.09 4.52 -1.30
C LYS A 599 7.77 4.46 -2.08
N SER A 600 7.16 3.28 -2.18
CA SER A 600 5.80 3.08 -2.68
C SER A 600 4.69 3.88 -1.97
N PHE A 601 4.92 4.46 -0.77
CA PHE A 601 3.97 5.33 -0.08
C PHE A 601 4.23 6.84 -0.28
N VAL A 602 5.30 7.19 -1.00
CA VAL A 602 5.73 8.58 -1.21
C VAL A 602 6.07 8.96 -2.65
N THR A 603 6.07 8.00 -3.59
CA THR A 603 6.25 8.23 -5.02
C THR A 603 4.97 7.91 -5.79
N ASP A 604 4.52 8.89 -6.58
CA ASP A 604 3.37 8.78 -7.49
C ASP A 604 3.91 8.41 -8.88
N PHE A 605 3.61 7.20 -9.36
CA PHE A 605 4.24 6.58 -10.54
C PHE A 605 3.45 6.78 -11.83
N ASP A 606 3.19 8.04 -12.18
CA ASP A 606 2.90 8.48 -13.56
C ASP A 606 1.41 8.58 -13.99
N PHE A 607 0.41 8.01 -13.30
CA PHE A 607 -1.03 8.17 -13.67
C PHE A 607 -1.98 8.39 -12.47
N PRO A 608 -3.02 9.26 -12.55
CA PRO A 608 -3.88 9.54 -11.39
C PRO A 608 -4.72 8.34 -10.93
N ASP A 609 -4.49 7.86 -9.70
CA ASP A 609 -5.16 6.68 -9.11
C ASP A 609 -6.67 6.85 -8.96
N ARG A 610 -7.12 8.09 -8.71
CA ARG A 610 -8.51 8.37 -8.30
C ARG A 610 -9.39 8.94 -9.38
N THR A 611 -8.88 9.86 -10.21
CA THR A 611 -9.71 10.56 -11.20
C THR A 611 -8.88 10.87 -12.43
N PHE A 612 -9.31 10.32 -13.56
CA PHE A 612 -8.56 10.38 -14.80
C PHE A 612 -9.46 10.57 -16.02
N LYS A 613 -8.84 11.03 -17.11
CA LYS A 613 -9.45 11.15 -18.43
C LYS A 613 -8.49 10.57 -19.45
N ILE A 614 -8.84 9.45 -20.04
CA ILE A 614 -8.07 8.83 -21.13
C ILE A 614 -8.73 9.21 -22.45
N SER A 615 -7.96 9.80 -23.38
CA SER A 615 -8.39 9.99 -24.77
C SER A 615 -8.10 8.75 -25.58
N TYR A 616 -8.97 8.43 -26.54
CA TYR A 616 -8.72 7.34 -27.50
C TYR A 616 -9.32 7.64 -28.87
#